data_AF-A0A1C3JKE0-F1
#
_entry.id   AF-A0A1C3JKE0-F1
#
_cell.length_a   1.000
_cell.length_b   1.000
_cell.length_c   1.000
_cell.angle_alpha   90.00
_cell.angle_beta   90.00
_cell.angle_gamma   90.00
#
_symmetry.space_group_name_H-M   'P 1'
#
loop_
_entity.id
_entity.type
_entity.pdbx_description
1 polymer ?
#
loop_
_entity_poly.entity_id
_entity_poly.type
_entity_poly.pdbx_seq_one_letter_code
_entity_poly.pdbx_strand_id
1 'polypeptide(L)'
;MLEARDLWLSLDNVDSNSAEAHKKVYRAIFHFEKKSWLRSEGSGRKKRYFQTQQFKELHNNVTTNNQADMKPKVPIQNYSILSNERNEYKGELEIILGEIDEYQSIVSRFPELENKLAPLHQEAKERAALLLGKVNVLTKVLNTLYEGNEQC
;
A
#
# COMPACT_ATOMS: atom_id res chain seq x y z
N MET A 1 -14.04 -24.49 19.87
CA MET A 1 -13.40 -23.16 19.88
C MET A 1 -12.17 -23.25 19.00
N LEU A 2 -12.07 -22.46 17.93
CA LEU A 2 -10.89 -22.51 17.07
C LEU A 2 -9.78 -21.67 17.68
N GLU A 3 -8.60 -22.26 17.84
CA GLU A 3 -7.39 -21.54 18.23
C GLU A 3 -6.83 -20.79 17.01
N ALA A 4 -6.54 -19.49 17.17
CA ALA A 4 -6.03 -18.66 16.08
C ALA A 4 -4.72 -19.18 15.46
N ARG A 5 -3.95 -19.97 16.22
CA ARG A 5 -2.77 -20.70 15.75
C ARG A 5 -3.13 -21.73 14.68
N ASP A 6 -4.09 -22.59 14.96
CA ASP A 6 -4.42 -23.73 14.11
C ASP A 6 -5.02 -23.27 12.78
N LEU A 7 -5.77 -22.15 12.81
CA LEU A 7 -6.22 -21.44 11.61
C LEU A 7 -5.07 -20.85 10.79
N TRP A 8 -4.09 -20.22 11.44
CA TRP A 8 -2.98 -19.60 10.74
C TRP A 8 -2.06 -20.65 10.09
N LEU A 9 -1.79 -21.76 10.79
CA LEU A 9 -1.05 -22.90 10.25
C LEU A 9 -1.79 -23.59 9.09
N SER A 10 -3.13 -23.53 9.04
CA SER A 10 -3.90 -24.07 7.90
C SER A 10 -3.92 -23.16 6.67
N LEU A 11 -3.57 -21.87 6.83
CA LEU A 11 -3.65 -20.85 5.78
C LEU A 11 -2.28 -20.58 5.13
N ASP A 12 -1.21 -20.61 5.93
CA ASP A 12 0.17 -20.47 5.48
C ASP A 12 0.66 -21.85 5.01
N ASN A 13 0.47 -22.16 3.72
CA ASN A 13 0.82 -23.43 3.08
C ASN A 13 2.34 -23.68 2.97
N VAL A 14 3.10 -23.14 3.93
CA VAL A 14 4.55 -23.11 4.04
C VAL A 14 4.88 -23.72 5.40
N ASP A 15 5.92 -24.58 5.47
CA ASP A 15 6.48 -25.17 6.68
C ASP A 15 7.09 -24.10 7.62
N SER A 16 6.27 -23.16 8.07
CA SER A 16 6.60 -22.16 9.08
C SER A 16 6.77 -22.89 10.41
N ASN A 17 8.00 -22.93 10.91
CA ASN A 17 8.33 -23.47 12.23
C ASN A 17 7.34 -22.94 13.30
N SER A 18 6.77 -23.84 14.11
CA SER A 18 5.69 -23.55 15.07
C SER A 18 5.99 -22.34 15.97
N ALA A 19 7.26 -22.15 16.37
CA ALA A 19 7.69 -21.00 17.16
C ALA A 19 7.62 -19.66 16.41
N GLU A 20 7.81 -19.67 15.10
CA GLU A 20 7.77 -18.48 14.24
C GLU A 20 6.32 -18.07 13.92
N ALA A 21 5.45 -19.05 13.69
CA ALA A 21 4.00 -18.85 13.62
C ALA A 21 3.47 -18.20 14.91
N HIS A 22 3.89 -18.69 16.08
CA HIS A 22 3.53 -18.11 17.37
C HIS A 22 3.96 -16.64 17.50
N LYS A 23 5.19 -16.30 17.06
CA LYS A 23 5.68 -14.92 17.09
C LYS A 23 4.86 -14.01 16.18
N LYS A 24 4.52 -14.46 14.97
CA LYS A 24 3.71 -13.70 14.02
C LYS A 24 2.30 -13.44 14.57
N VAL A 25 1.64 -14.47 15.10
CA VAL A 25 0.31 -14.34 15.73
C VAL A 25 0.36 -13.39 16.93
N TYR A 26 1.38 -13.52 17.79
CA TYR A 26 1.55 -12.61 18.94
C TYR A 26 1.74 -11.15 18.49
N ARG A 27 2.59 -10.90 17.49
CA ARG A 27 2.80 -9.55 16.93
C ARG A 27 1.51 -8.95 16.40
N ALA A 28 0.72 -9.73 15.66
CA ALA A 28 -0.57 -9.29 15.12
C ALA A 28 -1.57 -8.95 16.25
N ILE A 29 -1.72 -9.84 17.23
CA ILE A 29 -2.60 -9.62 18.39
C ILE A 29 -2.18 -8.37 19.17
N PHE A 30 -0.88 -8.23 19.45
CA PHE A 30 -0.34 -7.08 20.17
C PHE A 30 -0.62 -5.76 19.44
N HIS A 31 -0.43 -5.75 18.12
CA HIS A 31 -0.74 -4.59 17.29
C HIS A 31 -2.23 -4.25 17.31
N PHE A 32 -3.10 -5.24 17.24
CA PHE A 32 -4.55 -5.03 17.29
C PHE A 32 -5.03 -4.56 18.67
N GLU A 33 -4.40 -5.01 19.75
CA GLU A 33 -4.66 -4.53 21.11
C GLU A 33 -4.22 -3.05 21.25
N LYS A 34 -3.05 -2.68 20.70
CA LYS A 34 -2.57 -1.29 20.67
C LYS A 34 -3.47 -0.33 19.90
N LYS A 35 -4.16 -0.82 18.87
CA LYS A 35 -5.13 -0.06 18.07
C LYS A 35 -6.56 -0.10 18.63
N SER A 36 -6.77 -0.68 19.81
CA SER A 36 -8.10 -0.87 20.41
C SER A 36 -9.08 -1.67 19.55
N TRP A 37 -8.56 -2.49 18.63
CA TRP A 37 -9.34 -3.37 17.75
C TRP A 37 -9.67 -4.71 18.40
N LEU A 38 -8.80 -5.17 19.29
CA LEU A 38 -9.09 -6.30 20.18
C LEU A 38 -9.11 -5.79 21.62
N ARG A 39 -10.09 -6.28 22.39
CA ARG A 39 -10.06 -6.23 23.84
C ARG A 39 -9.65 -7.59 24.37
N SER A 40 -8.96 -7.62 25.49
CA SER A 40 -8.60 -8.86 26.15
C SER A 40 -9.29 -9.02 27.49
N GLU A 41 -9.71 -10.24 27.81
CA GLU A 41 -10.28 -10.58 29.11
C GLU A 41 -9.54 -11.79 29.68
N GLY A 42 -9.38 -11.83 31.01
CA GLY A 42 -8.61 -12.85 31.72
C GLY A 42 -7.10 -12.62 31.70
N SER A 43 -6.34 -13.56 32.27
CA SER A 43 -4.89 -13.46 32.42
C SER A 43 -4.17 -14.78 32.12
N GLY A 44 -2.90 -14.69 31.75
CA GLY A 44 -2.06 -15.85 31.43
C GLY A 44 -2.64 -16.73 30.32
N ARG A 45 -2.64 -18.06 30.53
CA ARG A 45 -3.19 -19.04 29.58
C ARG A 45 -4.71 -18.95 29.39
N LYS A 46 -5.40 -18.22 30.27
CA LYS A 46 -6.85 -17.99 30.17
C LYS A 46 -7.18 -16.66 29.47
N LYS A 47 -6.17 -15.89 29.00
CA LYS A 47 -6.38 -14.64 28.27
C LYS A 47 -7.10 -14.95 26.95
N ARG A 48 -8.26 -14.32 26.75
CA ARG A 48 -9.05 -14.42 25.52
C ARG A 48 -9.16 -13.04 24.89
N TYR A 49 -9.20 -13.01 23.56
CA TYR A 49 -9.32 -11.78 22.80
C TYR A 49 -10.69 -11.73 22.12
N PHE A 50 -11.30 -10.55 22.17
CA PHE A 50 -12.60 -10.28 21.58
C PHE A 50 -12.49 -9.06 20.69
N GLN A 51 -13.16 -9.11 19.54
CA GLN A 51 -13.25 -7.96 18.64
C GLN A 51 -14.02 -6.81 19.30
N THR A 52 -13.52 -5.59 19.17
CA THR A 52 -14.21 -4.38 19.61
C THR A 52 -15.20 -3.88 18.57
N GLN A 53 -16.08 -2.94 18.94
CA GLN A 53 -16.97 -2.28 17.98
C GLN A 53 -16.19 -1.54 16.89
N GLN A 54 -15.05 -0.93 17.22
CA GLN A 54 -14.16 -0.26 16.26
C GLN A 54 -13.64 -1.22 15.17
N PHE A 55 -13.28 -2.45 15.56
CA PHE A 55 -12.90 -3.49 14.59
C PHE A 55 -14.13 -4.01 13.80
N LYS A 56 -15.26 -4.12 14.51
CA LYS A 56 -16.64 -4.27 13.98
C LYS A 56 -16.88 -3.39 12.76
N GLU A 57 -16.76 -2.09 13.00
CA GLU A 57 -17.01 -1.00 12.07
C GLU A 57 -16.02 -1.01 10.92
N LEU A 58 -14.73 -1.32 11.16
CA LEU A 58 -13.73 -1.46 10.09
C LEU A 58 -14.12 -2.54 9.07
N HIS A 59 -14.66 -3.67 9.53
CA HIS A 59 -15.11 -4.75 8.66
C HIS A 59 -16.52 -4.52 8.09
N ASN A 60 -17.40 -3.90 8.86
CA ASN A 60 -18.72 -3.49 8.39
C ASN A 60 -18.60 -2.45 7.27
N ASN A 61 -17.64 -1.53 7.32
CA ASN A 61 -17.34 -0.62 6.19
C ASN A 61 -16.96 -1.37 4.90
N VAL A 62 -16.53 -2.64 5.00
CA VAL A 62 -16.25 -3.53 3.86
C VAL A 62 -17.48 -4.37 3.46
N THR A 63 -18.36 -4.73 4.40
CA THR A 63 -19.44 -5.72 4.18
C THR A 63 -20.87 -5.15 4.20
N THR A 64 -21.13 -4.00 4.85
CA THR A 64 -22.46 -3.34 4.89
C THR A 64 -22.82 -2.54 3.63
N ASN A 65 -22.14 -2.79 2.52
CA ASN A 65 -22.64 -2.39 1.19
C ASN A 65 -23.71 -3.36 0.64
N ASN A 66 -24.00 -4.47 1.32
CA ASN A 66 -24.95 -5.47 0.83
C ASN A 66 -26.09 -5.75 1.82
N GLN A 67 -27.09 -4.86 1.82
CA GLN A 67 -28.47 -5.03 2.35
C GLN A 67 -28.79 -4.29 3.65
N ALA A 68 -29.37 -3.10 3.53
CA ALA A 68 -30.76 -2.80 3.90
C ALA A 68 -31.01 -1.28 3.83
N ASP A 69 -31.79 -0.87 2.83
CA ASP A 69 -32.55 0.37 2.68
C ASP A 69 -32.10 1.64 3.41
N MET A 70 -31.43 2.54 2.67
CA MET A 70 -31.96 3.88 2.35
C MET A 70 -30.93 4.66 1.51
N LYS A 71 -31.38 5.07 0.31
CA LYS A 71 -30.72 5.90 -0.72
C LYS A 71 -29.61 5.18 -1.52
N PRO A 72 -29.54 5.38 -2.85
CA PRO A 72 -28.51 4.79 -3.68
C PRO A 72 -27.18 5.44 -3.30
N LYS A 73 -26.43 4.82 -2.38
CA LYS A 73 -25.07 5.22 -2.08
C LYS A 73 -24.23 4.74 -3.27
N VAL A 74 -23.82 5.70 -4.09
CA VAL A 74 -22.92 5.52 -5.23
C VAL A 74 -21.80 4.56 -4.80
N PRO A 75 -21.47 3.52 -5.60
CA PRO A 75 -20.41 2.60 -5.23
C PRO A 75 -19.15 3.42 -5.00
N ILE A 76 -18.62 3.40 -3.78
CA ILE A 76 -17.30 3.97 -3.48
C ILE A 76 -16.32 3.06 -4.23
N GLN A 77 -16.06 3.39 -5.49
CA GLN A 77 -15.11 2.67 -6.31
C GLN A 77 -13.74 2.87 -5.65
N ASN A 78 -13.17 1.77 -5.16
CA ASN A 78 -11.89 1.81 -4.48
C ASN A 78 -10.78 1.81 -5.53
N TYR A 79 -10.28 3.01 -5.86
CA TYR A 79 -9.22 3.23 -6.84
C TYR A 79 -7.80 3.09 -6.25
N SER A 80 -7.63 2.30 -5.19
CA SER A 80 -6.31 2.04 -4.57
C SER A 80 -5.26 1.54 -5.57
N ILE A 81 -5.67 0.75 -6.58
CA ILE A 81 -4.78 0.27 -7.65
C ILE A 81 -4.12 1.45 -8.39
N LEU A 82 -4.90 2.47 -8.78
CA LEU A 82 -4.38 3.66 -9.47
C LEU A 82 -3.42 4.47 -8.58
N SER A 83 -3.68 4.50 -7.26
CA SER A 83 -2.76 5.13 -6.31
C SER A 83 -1.44 4.37 -6.20
N ASN A 84 -1.48 3.04 -6.23
CA ASN A 84 -0.28 2.21 -6.21
C ASN A 84 0.53 2.39 -7.50
N GLU A 85 -0.12 2.31 -8.67
CA GLU A 85 0.53 2.57 -9.97
C GLU A 85 1.18 3.95 -10.02
N ARG A 86 0.50 5.00 -9.52
CA ARG A 86 1.07 6.35 -9.43
C ARG A 86 2.34 6.36 -8.59
N ASN A 87 2.33 5.68 -7.45
CA ASN A 87 3.47 5.63 -6.54
C ASN A 87 4.64 4.84 -7.13
N GLU A 88 4.37 3.76 -7.87
CA GLU A 88 5.37 2.99 -8.61
C GLU A 88 6.05 3.86 -9.67
N TYR A 89 5.29 4.53 -10.54
CA TYR A 89 5.85 5.44 -11.54
C TYR A 89 6.61 6.62 -10.93
N LYS A 90 6.21 7.09 -9.75
CA LYS A 90 6.95 8.13 -9.03
C LYS A 90 8.31 7.61 -8.56
N GLY A 91 8.38 6.39 -8.02
CA GLY A 91 9.64 5.76 -7.63
C GLY A 91 10.57 5.53 -8.82
N GLU A 92 10.04 5.03 -9.94
CA GLU A 92 10.80 4.89 -11.19
C GLU A 92 11.33 6.24 -11.68
N LEU A 93 10.50 7.30 -11.63
CA LEU A 93 10.91 8.64 -12.03
C LEU A 93 12.08 9.15 -11.17
N GLU A 94 12.05 8.93 -9.86
CA GLU A 94 13.14 9.31 -8.94
C GLU A 94 14.46 8.62 -9.31
N ILE A 95 14.42 7.35 -9.73
CA ILE A 95 15.59 6.62 -10.20
C ILE A 95 16.16 7.25 -11.47
N ILE A 96 15.30 7.50 -12.48
CA ILE A 96 15.74 8.06 -13.76
C ILE A 96 16.29 9.49 -13.61
N LEU A 97 15.71 10.29 -12.71
CA LEU A 97 16.28 11.61 -12.39
C LEU A 97 17.69 11.49 -11.80
N GLY A 98 17.93 10.50 -10.95
CA GLY A 98 19.28 10.17 -10.46
C GLY A 98 20.24 9.76 -11.59
N GLU A 99 19.77 8.98 -12.58
CA GLU A 99 20.58 8.65 -13.77
C GLU A 99 20.96 9.90 -14.56
N ILE A 100 20.01 10.83 -14.76
CA ILE A 100 20.23 12.10 -15.46
C ILE A 100 21.29 12.95 -14.75
N ASP A 101 21.18 13.06 -13.42
CA ASP A 101 22.15 13.79 -12.60
C ASP A 101 23.54 13.17 -12.68
N GLU A 102 23.62 11.83 -12.67
CA GLU A 102 24.91 11.11 -12.79
C GLU A 102 25.52 11.27 -14.19
N TYR A 103 24.72 11.28 -15.27
CA TYR A 103 25.24 11.59 -16.61
C TYR A 103 25.88 12.98 -16.66
N GLN A 104 25.25 13.99 -16.05
CA GLN A 104 25.80 15.34 -15.99
C GLN A 104 27.08 15.39 -15.15
N SER A 105 27.08 14.73 -14.00
CA SER A 105 28.25 14.58 -13.12
C SER A 105 29.43 13.96 -13.88
N ILE A 106 29.21 12.86 -14.60
CA ILE A 106 30.26 12.18 -15.37
C ILE A 106 30.79 13.08 -16.50
N VAL A 107 29.90 13.72 -17.29
CA VAL A 107 30.32 14.61 -18.39
C VAL A 107 31.11 15.82 -17.86
N SER A 108 30.76 16.34 -16.68
CA SER A 108 31.51 17.44 -16.06
C SER A 108 32.95 17.05 -15.68
N ARG A 109 33.16 15.78 -15.31
CA ARG A 109 34.47 15.23 -14.91
C ARG A 109 35.29 14.74 -16.10
N PHE A 110 34.62 14.26 -17.15
CA PHE A 110 35.21 13.66 -18.34
C PHE A 110 34.51 14.20 -19.60
N PRO A 111 34.78 15.46 -20.01
CA PRO A 111 34.10 16.08 -21.15
C PRO A 111 34.27 15.32 -22.47
N GLU A 112 35.35 14.56 -22.62
CA GLU A 112 35.61 13.71 -23.79
C GLU A 112 34.56 12.60 -23.99
N LEU A 113 33.78 12.26 -22.95
CA LEU A 113 32.71 11.28 -23.02
C LEU A 113 31.37 11.87 -23.49
N GLU A 114 31.24 13.19 -23.62
CA GLU A 114 29.98 13.87 -23.94
C GLU A 114 29.30 13.30 -25.18
N ASN A 115 30.04 13.16 -26.29
CA ASN A 115 29.48 12.64 -27.55
C ASN A 115 28.95 11.19 -27.42
N LYS A 116 29.52 10.39 -26.50
CA LYS A 116 29.09 9.01 -26.27
C LYS A 116 27.90 8.93 -25.31
N LEU A 117 27.86 9.80 -24.31
CA LEU A 117 26.84 9.79 -23.25
C LEU A 117 25.60 10.64 -23.60
N ALA A 118 25.73 11.64 -24.47
CA ALA A 118 24.63 12.48 -24.93
C ALA A 118 23.37 11.71 -25.37
N PRO A 119 23.44 10.65 -26.20
CA PRO A 119 22.24 9.89 -26.56
C PRO A 119 21.59 9.19 -25.36
N LEU A 120 22.39 8.63 -24.43
CA LEU A 120 21.86 7.95 -23.23
C LEU A 120 21.23 8.94 -22.26
N HIS A 121 21.86 10.09 -22.07
CA HIS A 121 21.33 11.18 -21.25
C HIS A 121 20.02 11.73 -21.83
N GLN A 122 19.93 11.86 -23.15
CA GLN A 122 18.71 12.28 -23.83
C GLN A 122 17.59 11.25 -23.69
N GLU A 123 17.90 9.96 -23.85
CA GLU A 123 16.95 8.86 -23.66
C GLU A 123 16.40 8.84 -22.21
N ALA A 124 17.27 9.04 -21.21
CA ALA A 124 16.85 9.13 -19.81
C ALA A 124 15.89 10.30 -19.58
N LYS A 125 16.15 11.47 -20.19
CA LYS A 125 15.23 12.63 -20.12
C LYS A 125 13.87 12.33 -20.74
N GLU A 126 13.84 11.64 -21.88
CA GLU A 126 12.59 11.24 -22.54
C GLU A 126 11.80 10.25 -21.67
N ARG A 127 12.47 9.25 -21.10
CA ARG A 127 11.86 8.32 -20.14
C ARG A 127 11.30 9.04 -18.91
N ALA A 128 12.05 9.98 -18.33
CA ALA A 128 11.58 10.79 -17.21
C ALA A 128 10.32 11.61 -17.57
N ALA A 129 10.31 12.24 -18.75
CA ALA A 129 9.15 13.00 -19.22
C ALA A 129 7.90 12.11 -19.37
N LEU A 130 8.06 10.90 -19.90
CA LEU A 130 6.97 9.92 -20.04
C LEU A 130 6.41 9.47 -18.67
N LEU A 131 7.29 9.14 -17.72
CA LEU A 131 6.89 8.76 -16.36
C LEU A 131 6.19 9.91 -15.63
N LEU A 132 6.71 11.13 -15.74
CA LEU A 132 6.07 12.32 -15.18
C LEU A 132 4.68 12.54 -15.80
N GLY A 133 4.52 12.32 -17.11
CA GLY A 133 3.23 12.35 -17.78
C GLY A 133 2.23 11.36 -17.15
N LYS A 134 2.64 10.10 -16.94
CA LYS A 134 1.82 9.07 -16.29
C LYS A 134 1.43 9.47 -14.86
N VAL A 135 2.38 9.94 -14.05
CA VAL A 135 2.13 10.42 -12.69
C VAL A 135 1.12 11.57 -12.68
N ASN A 136 1.27 12.53 -13.60
CA ASN A 136 0.38 13.69 -13.71
C ASN A 136 -1.05 13.28 -14.09
N VAL A 137 -1.21 12.37 -15.05
CA VAL A 137 -2.51 11.85 -15.45
C VAL A 137 -3.19 11.14 -14.27
N LEU A 138 -2.49 10.21 -13.61
CA LEU A 138 -3.06 9.48 -12.47
C LEU A 138 -3.38 10.40 -11.30
N THR A 139 -2.55 11.41 -11.04
CA THR A 139 -2.82 12.42 -10.01
C THR A 139 -4.09 13.21 -10.31
N LYS A 140 -4.26 13.68 -11.55
CA LYS A 140 -5.48 14.39 -11.97
C LYS A 140 -6.72 13.49 -11.87
N VAL A 141 -6.63 12.27 -12.36
CA VAL A 141 -7.73 11.29 -12.29
C VAL A 141 -8.11 11.03 -10.83
N LEU A 142 -7.15 10.69 -9.97
CA LEU A 142 -7.41 10.45 -8.54
C LEU A 142 -8.04 11.68 -7.88
N ASN A 143 -7.57 12.89 -8.16
CA ASN A 143 -8.16 14.12 -7.62
C ASN A 143 -9.62 14.28 -8.03
N THR A 144 -9.95 14.08 -9.32
CA THR A 144 -11.35 14.16 -9.79
C THR A 144 -12.26 13.13 -9.12
N LEU A 145 -11.70 11.97 -8.77
CA LEU A 145 -12.44 10.87 -8.13
C LEU A 145 -12.66 11.12 -6.63
N TYR A 146 -11.77 11.85 -5.96
CA TYR A 146 -11.92 12.21 -4.54
C TYR A 146 -12.69 13.51 -4.32
N GLU A 147 -12.55 14.51 -5.19
CA GLU A 147 -13.34 15.77 -5.15
C GLU A 147 -14.84 15.50 -5.36
N GLY A 148 -15.20 14.50 -6.17
CA GLY A 148 -16.58 14.07 -6.35
C GLY A 148 -17.23 13.41 -5.11
N ASN A 149 -16.45 13.08 -4.06
CA ASN A 149 -16.96 12.48 -2.83
C ASN A 149 -17.23 13.49 -1.71
N GLU A 150 -16.81 14.75 -1.82
CA GLU A 150 -17.04 15.80 -0.79
C GLU A 150 -18.30 16.66 -1.06
N GLN A 151 -18.93 16.54 -2.23
CA GLN A 151 -20.23 17.18 -2.50
C GLN A 151 -21.38 16.20 -2.25
N CYS A 152 -21.72 15.95 -0.98
CA CYS A 152 -23.03 15.40 -0.56
C CYS A 152 -23.28 15.65 0.94
#